data_AF-A0A9P5P904-F1
#
_entry.id   AF-A0A9P5P904-F1
#
_cell.length_a   1.000
_cell.length_b   1.000
_cell.length_c   1.000
_cell.angle_alpha   90.00
_cell.angle_beta   90.00
_cell.angle_gamma   90.00
#
_symmetry.space_group_name_H-M   'P 1'
#
loop_
_entity.id
_entity.type
_entity.pdbx_description
1 polymer ?
#
loop_
_entity_poly.entity_id
_entity_poly.type
_entity_poly.pdbx_seq_one_letter_code
_entity_poly.pdbx_strand_id
1 'polypeptide(L)' 'SSNGYAFMAIVLHWVDNKECLIDFCEIIGDHSGFNMANTVWGTLAKFGLK' A
#
# COMPACT_ATOMS: atom_id res chain seq x y z
N SER A 1 15.02 3.64 8.96
CA SER A 1 15.75 2.50 8.38
C SER A 1 17.11 2.97 7.91
N SER A 2 18.19 2.26 8.22
CA SER A 2 19.58 2.65 7.91
C SER A 2 19.94 2.63 6.42
N ASN A 3 19.02 2.17 5.55
CA ASN A 3 19.16 2.16 4.09
C ASN A 3 18.19 3.11 3.36
N GLY A 4 17.35 3.89 4.07
CA GLY A 4 16.44 4.87 3.46
C GLY A 4 15.21 4.31 2.74
N TYR A 5 15.10 2.99 2.58
CA TYR A 5 13.95 2.36 1.94
C TYR A 5 12.82 2.09 2.95
N ALA A 6 11.58 2.35 2.54
CA ALA A 6 10.38 1.90 3.23
C ALA A 6 9.45 1.16 2.27
N PHE A 7 8.82 0.11 2.78
CA PHE A 7 7.84 -0.69 2.04
C PHE A 7 6.52 -0.68 2.80
N MET A 8 5.42 -0.78 2.05
CA MET A 8 4.08 -0.83 2.58
C MET A 8 3.37 -2.09 2.10
N ALA A 9 2.86 -2.87 3.06
CA ALA A 9 1.94 -3.96 2.79
C ALA A 9 0.51 -3.40 2.78
N ILE A 10 -0.27 -3.73 1.76
CA ILE A 10 -1.67 -3.35 1.64
C ILE A 10 -2.52 -4.62 1.75
N VAL A 11 -3.34 -4.67 2.79
CA VAL A 11 -4.20 -5.83 3.11
C VAL A 11 -5.65 -5.44 2.93
N LEU A 12 -6.39 -6.24 2.17
CA LEU A 12 -7.83 -6.14 2.02
C LEU A 12 -8.51 -7.02 3.06
N HIS A 13 -9.45 -6.46 3.81
CA HIS A 13 -10.27 -7.18 4.79
C HIS A 13 -11.72 -7.23 4.32
N TRP A 14 -12.33 -8.41 4.40
CA TRP A 14 -13.75 -8.61 4.14
C TRP A 14 -14.55 -8.69 5.44
N VAL A 15 -15.85 -8.41 5.36
CA VAL A 15 -16.78 -8.45 6.50
C VAL A 15 -16.86 -9.85 7.13
N ASP A 16 -16.57 -10.92 6.38
CA ASP A 16 -16.54 -12.30 6.86
C ASP A 16 -15.19 -12.71 7.51
N ASN A 17 -14.41 -11.72 7.98
CA ASN A 17 -13.09 -11.89 8.61
C ASN A 17 -12.02 -12.55 7.72
N LYS A 18 -12.21 -12.54 6.40
CA LYS A 18 -11.12 -12.89 5.47
C LYS A 18 -10.19 -11.70 5.30
N GLU A 19 -8.90 -12.00 5.16
CA GLU A 19 -7.88 -11.01 4.81
C GLU A 19 -7.01 -11.52 3.67
N CYS A 20 -6.55 -10.60 2.82
CA CYS A 20 -5.66 -10.91 1.71
C CYS A 20 -4.65 -9.79 1.54
N LEU A 21 -3.36 -10.13 1.52
CA LEU A 21 -2.32 -9.21 1.09
C LEU A 21 -2.47 -8.98 -0.42
N ILE A 22 -2.89 -7.78 -0.81
CA ILE A 22 -3.14 -7.44 -2.22
C ILE A 22 -1.94 -6.77 -2.88
N ASP A 23 -1.06 -6.12 -2.12
CA ASP A 23 0.16 -5.54 -2.67
C ASP A 23 1.25 -5.37 -1.60
N PHE A 24 2.50 -5.38 -2.05
CA PHE A 24 3.67 -5.05 -1.24
C PHE A 24 4.63 -4.22 -2.09
N CYS A 25 4.71 -2.92 -1.78
CA CYS A 25 5.34 -1.94 -2.65
C CYS A 25 6.20 -0.96 -1.88
N GLU A 26 7.26 -0.49 -2.53
CA GLU A 26 8.13 0.55 -1.98
C GLU A 26 7.40 1.90 -1.93
N ILE A 27 7.60 2.66 -0.86
CA ILE A 27 7.19 4.06 -0.79
C ILE A 27 8.28 4.89 -1.47
N ILE A 28 8.01 5.36 -2.68
CA ILE A 28 8.97 6.14 -3.46
C ILE A 28 9.05 7.58 -2.93
N GLY A 29 10.27 8.06 -2.69
CA GLY A 29 10.55 9.40 -2.18
C GLY A 29 10.46 9.51 -0.67
N ASP A 30 10.16 10.70 -0.15
CA ASP A 30 10.02 10.91 1.29
C ASP A 30 8.91 10.03 1.86
N HIS A 31 9.09 9.51 3.07
CA HIS A 31 8.08 8.71 3.78
C HIS A 31 6.94 9.60 4.35
N SER A 32 6.37 10.44 3.50
CA SER A 32 5.31 11.39 3.80
C SER A 32 3.93 10.73 3.66
N GLY A 33 2.93 11.32 4.33
CA GLY A 33 1.53 10.89 4.17
C GLY A 33 1.04 10.96 2.72
N PHE A 34 1.53 11.92 1.95
CA PHE A 34 1.21 12.05 0.52
C PHE A 34 1.71 10.86 -0.29
N ASN A 35 2.97 10.46 -0.12
CA ASN A 35 3.54 9.33 -0.86
C ASN A 35 2.90 8.01 -0.43
N MET A 36 2.61 7.82 0.86
CA MET A 36 1.85 6.65 1.33
C MET A 36 0.44 6.61 0.71
N ALA A 37 -0.30 7.72 0.70
CA ALA A 37 -1.62 7.77 0.09
C ALA A 37 -1.58 7.49 -1.42
N ASN A 38 -0.57 8.03 -2.12
CA ASN A 38 -0.37 7.76 -3.53
C ASN A 38 -0.11 6.27 -3.81
N THR A 39 0.69 5.61 -2.97
CA THR A 39 0.90 4.15 -3.05
C THR A 39 -0.40 3.37 -2.86
N VAL A 40 -1.23 3.73 -1.87
CA VAL A 40 -2.55 3.08 -1.67
C VAL A 40 -3.47 3.28 -2.89
N TRP A 41 -3.62 4.52 -3.37
CA TRP A 41 -4.49 4.80 -4.52
C TRP A 41 -3.99 4.14 -5.80
N GLY A 42 -2.67 4.06 -6.00
CA GLY A 42 -2.06 3.32 -7.10
C GLY A 42 -2.41 1.84 -7.06
N THR A 43 -2.32 1.19 -5.89
CA THR A 43 -2.74 -0.21 -5.71
C THR A 43 -4.23 -0.39 -5.97
N LEU A 44 -5.10 0.48 -5.44
CA LEU A 44 -6.54 0.41 -5.68
C LEU A 44 -6.87 0.54 -7.17
N ALA A 45 -6.23 1.47 -7.90
CA ALA A 45 -6.40 1.61 -9.34
C ALA A 45 -5.91 0.38 -10.13
N LYS A 46 -4.75 -0.19 -9.76
CA LYS A 46 -4.17 -1.41 -10.38
C LYS A 46 -5.12 -2.60 -10.32
N PHE A 47 -5.86 -2.75 -9.23
CA PHE A 47 -6.82 -3.83 -9.04
C PHE A 47 -8.26 -3.47 -9.42
N GLY A 48 -8.52 -2.26 -9.93
CA GLY A 48 -9.87 -1.81 -10.29
C GLY A 48 -10.80 -1.63 -9.09
N LEU A 49 -10.25 -1.40 -7.91
CA LEU A 49 -10.95 -1.17 -6.65
C LEU A 49 -11.25 0.35 -6.51
N LYS A 50 -12.26 0.84 -7.22
CA LYS A 50 -12.75 2.22 -7.13
C LYS A 50 -14.14 2.30 -6.53
#